data_AF-A0A4U0YSU1-F1
#
_entry.id   AF-A0A4U0YSU1-F1
#
_cell.length_a   1.000
_cell.length_b   1.000
_cell.length_c   1.000
_cell.angle_alpha   90.00
_cell.angle_beta   90.00
_cell.angle_gamma   90.00
#
_symmetry.space_group_name_H-M   'P 1'
#
loop_
_entity.id
_entity.type
_entity.pdbx_description
1 polymer ?
#
loop_
_entity_poly.entity_id
_entity_poly.type
_entity_poly.pdbx_seq_one_letter_code
_entity_poly.pdbx_strand_id
1 'polypeptide(L)' 'CREAEQALVGQPATAESFARAAELAVEGARPSGDNAAKIELARRIAIRALSLAADGTPDRLPALPASVFAGEYNG' A
#
# COMPACT_ATOMS: atom_id res chain seq x y z
N CYS A 1 -0.55 9.89 9.84
CA CYS A 1 -0.06 8.49 9.86
C CYS A 1 -0.33 7.76 11.18
N ARG A 2 0.03 8.30 12.36
CA ARG A 2 -0.17 7.59 13.64
C ARG A 2 -1.62 7.10 13.88
N GLU A 3 -2.62 7.93 13.60
CA GLU A 3 -4.03 7.56 13.75
C GLU A 3 -4.46 6.44 12.79
N ALA A 4 -3.98 6.47 11.56
CA ALA A 4 -4.22 5.41 10.57
C ALA A 4 -3.61 4.07 11.02
N GLU A 5 -2.39 4.08 11.54
CA GLU A 5 -1.73 2.88 12.09
C GLU A 5 -2.48 2.35 13.32
N GLN A 6 -2.90 3.23 14.23
CA GLN A 6 -3.69 2.86 15.41
C GLN A 6 -5.03 2.23 15.03
N ALA A 7 -5.68 2.71 13.97
CA ALA A 7 -6.94 2.15 13.49
C ALA A 7 -6.81 0.70 12.99
N LEU A 8 -5.61 0.22 12.71
CA LEU A 8 -5.35 -1.17 12.31
C LEU A 8 -5.09 -2.10 13.50
N VAL A 9 -4.69 -1.56 14.67
CA VAL A 9 -4.32 -2.38 15.83
C VAL A 9 -5.52 -3.17 16.33
N GLY A 10 -5.38 -4.50 16.37
CA GLY A 10 -6.42 -5.42 16.83
C GLY A 10 -7.60 -5.62 15.86
N GLN A 11 -7.57 -4.99 14.68
CA GLN A 11 -8.58 -5.20 13.65
C GLN A 11 -8.23 -6.38 12.74
N PRO A 12 -9.24 -7.09 12.19
CA PRO A 12 -8.99 -8.13 11.21
C PRO A 12 -8.38 -7.54 9.92
N ALA A 13 -7.50 -8.29 9.27
CA ALA A 13 -6.82 -7.89 8.04
C ALA A 13 -7.77 -7.95 6.83
N THR A 14 -8.70 -7.01 6.74
CA THR A 14 -9.76 -6.96 5.71
C THR A 14 -9.69 -5.70 4.87
N ALA A 15 -10.29 -5.73 3.68
CA ALA A 15 -10.42 -4.57 2.82
C ALA A 15 -11.09 -3.37 3.51
N GLU A 16 -12.07 -3.63 4.39
CA GLU A 16 -12.78 -2.60 5.15
C GLU A 16 -11.87 -1.92 6.18
N SER A 17 -11.12 -2.70 6.95
CA SER A 17 -10.14 -2.17 7.92
C SER A 17 -9.04 -1.36 7.23
N PHE A 18 -8.57 -1.82 6.06
CA PHE A 18 -7.57 -1.10 5.26
C PHE A 18 -8.12 0.19 4.65
N ALA A 19 -9.37 0.17 4.15
CA ALA A 19 -10.02 1.37 3.64
C ALA A 19 -10.17 2.43 4.74
N ARG A 20 -10.61 2.03 5.94
CA ARG A 20 -10.71 2.93 7.10
C ARG A 20 -9.37 3.59 7.44
N ALA A 21 -8.29 2.81 7.50
CA ALA A 21 -6.95 3.32 7.76
C ALA A 21 -6.44 4.22 6.64
N ALA A 22 -6.71 3.88 5.38
CA ALA A 22 -6.30 4.66 4.22
C ALA A 22 -7.01 6.03 4.17
N GLU A 23 -8.29 6.11 4.53
CA GLU A 23 -9.01 7.38 4.68
C GLU A 23 -8.38 8.26 5.77
N LEU A 24 -8.10 7.69 6.96
CA LEU A 24 -7.41 8.40 8.04
C LEU A 24 -5.99 8.85 7.64
N ALA A 25 -5.32 8.10 6.77
CA ALA A 25 -3.97 8.43 6.32
C ALA A 25 -3.93 9.67 5.43
N VAL A 26 -5.01 9.94 4.68
CA VAL A 26 -5.14 11.10 3.78
C VAL A 26 -6.03 12.21 4.35
N GLU A 27 -6.56 12.01 5.56
CA GLU A 27 -7.40 13.00 6.23
C GLU A 27 -6.65 14.33 6.40
N GLY A 28 -7.30 15.42 5.97
CA GLY A 28 -6.72 16.76 6.00
C GLY A 28 -5.61 17.03 4.96
N ALA A 29 -5.26 16.06 4.11
CA ALA A 29 -4.31 16.29 3.03
C ALA A 29 -4.83 17.36 2.07
N ARG A 30 -3.92 18.25 1.65
CA ARG A 30 -4.20 19.31 0.67
C ARG A 30 -3.21 19.23 -0.49
N PRO A 31 -3.65 19.48 -1.73
CA PRO A 31 -2.74 19.61 -2.85
C PRO A 31 -1.75 20.75 -2.60
N SER A 32 -0.54 20.61 -3.14
CA SER A 32 0.51 21.64 -3.09
C SER A 32 0.86 22.18 -4.49
N GLY A 33 -0.07 22.06 -5.44
CA GLY A 33 0.09 22.36 -6.86
C GLY A 33 -0.75 21.39 -7.70
N ASP A 34 -0.23 21.01 -8.88
CA ASP A 34 -0.89 20.08 -9.82
C ASP A 34 -0.75 18.61 -9.38
N ASN A 35 -1.00 18.32 -8.11
CA ASN A 35 -0.78 17.01 -7.51
C ASN A 35 -1.97 16.47 -6.71
N ALA A 36 -3.18 17.04 -6.88
CA ALA A 36 -4.38 16.58 -6.19
C ALA A 36 -4.66 15.09 -6.39
N ALA A 37 -4.36 14.55 -7.58
CA ALA A 37 -4.48 13.13 -7.88
C ALA A 37 -3.59 12.22 -6.99
N LYS A 38 -2.50 12.75 -6.40
CA LYS A 38 -1.63 11.98 -5.50
C LYS A 38 -2.31 11.62 -4.18
N ILE A 39 -3.28 12.41 -3.72
CA ILE A 39 -4.04 12.11 -2.50
C ILE A 39 -4.87 10.83 -2.72
N GLU A 40 -5.60 10.79 -3.83
CA GLU A 40 -6.37 9.61 -4.21
C GLU A 40 -5.47 8.39 -4.48
N LEU A 41 -4.35 8.61 -5.16
CA LEU A 41 -3.38 7.56 -5.42
C LEU A 41 -2.81 6.98 -4.12
N ALA A 42 -2.47 7.82 -3.13
CA ALA A 42 -1.97 7.36 -1.83
C ALA A 42 -3.00 6.48 -1.11
N ARG A 43 -4.27 6.87 -1.09
CA ARG A 43 -5.36 6.06 -0.52
C ARG A 43 -5.44 4.68 -1.19
N ARG A 44 -5.45 4.63 -2.53
CA ARG A 44 -5.50 3.36 -3.29
C ARG A 44 -4.28 2.48 -3.06
N ILE A 45 -3.09 3.08 -3.01
CA ILE A 45 -1.83 2.37 -2.76
C ILE A 45 -1.84 1.75 -1.37
N ALA A 46 -2.30 2.48 -0.34
CA ALA A 46 -2.38 1.96 1.02
C ALA A 46 -3.28 0.72 1.10
N ILE A 47 -4.49 0.79 0.54
CA ILE A 47 -5.42 -0.35 0.50
C ILE A 47 -4.77 -1.53 -0.22
N ARG A 48 -4.23 -1.31 -1.43
CA ARG A 48 -3.62 -2.37 -2.24
C ARG A 48 -2.43 -3.03 -1.52
N ALA A 49 -1.54 -2.25 -0.94
CA ALA A 49 -0.35 -2.76 -0.28
C ALA A 49 -0.70 -3.60 0.95
N LEU A 50 -1.68 -3.16 1.75
CA LEU A 50 -2.15 -3.89 2.92
C LEU A 50 -2.88 -5.18 2.52
N SER A 51 -3.71 -5.14 1.47
CA SER A 51 -4.34 -6.36 0.92
C SER A 51 -3.31 -7.39 0.48
N LEU A 52 -2.28 -6.97 -0.27
CA LEU A 52 -1.19 -7.87 -0.68
C LEU A 52 -0.42 -8.43 0.52
N ALA A 53 -0.16 -7.60 1.53
CA ALA A 53 0.51 -8.06 2.74
C ALA A 53 -0.33 -9.08 3.52
N ALA A 54 -1.66 -8.92 3.54
CA ALA A 54 -2.60 -9.86 4.16
C ALA A 54 -2.67 -11.20 3.41
N ASP A 55 -2.58 -11.17 2.07
CA ASP A 55 -2.50 -12.37 1.22
C ASP A 55 -1.16 -13.11 1.38
N GLY A 56 -0.18 -12.48 2.03
CA GLY A 56 1.13 -13.06 2.32
C GLY A 56 2.20 -12.72 1.26
N THR A 57 3.40 -13.25 1.47
CA THR A 57 4.49 -13.07 0.50
C THR A 57 4.33 -14.10 -0.61
N PRO A 58 4.28 -13.68 -1.90
CA PRO A 58 4.24 -14.64 -2.99
C PRO A 58 5.51 -15.49 -3.02
N ASP A 59 5.38 -16.77 -3.36
CA ASP A 59 6.50 -17.74 -3.43
C ASP A 59 7.67 -17.25 -4.29
N ARG A 60 7.36 -16.39 -5.27
CA ARG A 60 8.37 -15.73 -6.09
C ARG A 60 7.98 -14.28 -6.35
N LEU A 61 8.85 -13.37 -5.92
CA LEU A 61 8.80 -11.98 -6.36
C LEU A 61 9.43 -11.86 -7.75
N PRO A 62 8.82 -11.14 -8.69
CA PRO A 62 9.49 -10.79 -9.94
C PRO A 62 10.73 -9.96 -9.61
N ALA A 63 11.80 -10.14 -10.38
CA ALA A 63 12.99 -9.33 -10.20
C ALA A 63 12.62 -7.85 -10.32
N LEU A 64 13.06 -7.04 -9.35
CA LEU A 64 12.88 -5.60 -9.45
C LEU A 64 13.66 -5.09 -10.67
N PRO A 65 13.14 -4.12 -11.44
CA PRO A 65 13.91 -3.49 -12.50
C PRO A 65 15.23 -2.94 -11.92
N ALA A 66 16.34 -3.28 -12.57
CA ALA A 66 17.72 -3.03 -12.10
C ALA A 66 18.17 -3.79 -10.83
N SER A 67 17.48 -4.86 -10.45
CA SER A 67 17.95 -5.77 -9.41
C SER A 67 19.12 -6.63 -9.91
N VAL A 68 20.09 -6.94 -9.03
CA VAL A 68 21.10 -7.97 -9.28
C VAL A 68 20.48 -9.36 -9.48
N PHE A 69 19.23 -9.55 -9.05
CA PHE A 69 18.44 -10.77 -9.26
C PHE A 69 17.67 -10.77 -10.59
N ALA A 70 17.92 -9.81 -11.49
CA ALA A 70 17.24 -9.69 -12.79
C ALA A 70 17.82 -10.59 -13.90
N GLY A 71 18.89 -11.34 -13.61
CA GLY A 71 19.48 -12.30 -14.53
C GLY A 71 19.25 -13.74 -14.07
N GLU A 72 19.02 -14.62 -15.04
CA GLU A 72 18.84 -16.09 -14.95
C GLU A 72 17.39 -16.58 -14.89
N TYR A 73 16.75 -16.51 -16.06
CA TYR A 73 15.66 -17.40 -16.42
C TYR A 73 15.97 -17.98 -17.81
N ASN A 74 16.84 -18.99 -17.84
CA ASN A 74 17.00 -19.88 -19.00
C ASN A 74 16.44 -21.24 -18.60
N GLY A 75 15.22 -21.51 -19.06
CA GLY A 75 14.67 -22.86 -19.22
C GLY A 75 14.36 -23.04 -20.69
#